data_AF-A0A958SY57-F1
#
_entry.id   AF-A0A958SY57-F1
#
_cell.length_a   1.000
_cell.length_b   1.000
_cell.length_c   1.000
_cell.angle_alpha   90.00
_cell.angle_beta   90.00
_cell.angle_gamma   90.00
#
_symmetry.space_group_name_H-M   'P 1'
#
loop_
_entity.id
_entity.type
_entity.pdbx_description
1 polymer ?
#
loop_
_entity_poly.entity_id
_entity_poly.type
_entity_poly.pdbx_seq_one_letter_code
_entity_poly.pdbx_strand_id
1 'polypeptide(L)'
;SAKDYELYEAVRHLSIIKEAPNTPQDEIDTSEKLIEDLQNNMGEPSEMALIRNLHWWTVEYGLIGTTDNPKIYGAGLLSSIGESAWCMTDKVTKLPYTIEAAYKSFDITKPQPQLYVTPDFAHLSLVLEEFANTMALRTGGLEGVEKLIESNALGTIELSTGLQISGLFSKVIAYDGKPIYVQTTGKSALAYREKELVGHGAEYHSDGYGTALGKLKGINLTIEDMSPRDLAAYNIYEGEKVLLEFEGGITVEGEIITGKRNLQGKIILISFKNCSVKHNDTVLFKPEWGIYDMAVGKKIVSAFAGPADYNSFDLITHVPSSQTIKVKMTNKERQLEHLYQQVRDFREGTSQTISRNKVLEQLIENHPSDWLLSVELYELAHKGNETSLCERIENHLETVKQ
;
A
#
# COMPACT_ATOMS: atom_id res chain seq x y z
N SER A 1 5.07 -7.95 2.29
CA SER A 1 5.41 -9.36 2.00
C SER A 1 4.25 -10.00 1.24
N ALA A 2 4.45 -11.17 0.62
CA ALA A 2 3.36 -11.92 -0.01
C ALA A 2 2.25 -12.30 1.00
N LYS A 3 2.63 -12.64 2.24
CA LYS A 3 1.68 -12.98 3.31
C LYS A 3 0.80 -11.81 3.77
N ASP A 4 1.35 -10.59 3.79
CA ASP A 4 0.55 -9.39 4.11
C ASP A 4 -0.61 -9.22 3.12
N TYR A 5 -0.33 -9.57 1.86
CA TYR A 5 -1.30 -9.48 0.79
C TYR A 5 -2.37 -10.58 0.89
N GLU A 6 -1.98 -11.81 1.23
CA GLU A 6 -2.92 -12.90 1.56
C GLU A 6 -3.85 -12.53 2.73
N LEU A 7 -3.29 -11.96 3.80
CA LEU A 7 -4.07 -11.49 4.95
C LEU A 7 -5.05 -10.36 4.56
N TYR A 8 -4.61 -9.42 3.72
CA TYR A 8 -5.46 -8.34 3.22
C TYR A 8 -6.67 -8.89 2.42
N GLU A 9 -6.45 -9.82 1.50
CA GLU A 9 -7.54 -10.43 0.73
C GLU A 9 -8.49 -11.23 1.63
N ALA A 10 -7.97 -11.94 2.64
CA ALA A 10 -8.79 -12.67 3.61
C ALA A 10 -9.68 -11.73 4.45
N VAL A 11 -9.11 -10.63 4.98
CA VAL A 11 -9.88 -9.61 5.72
C VAL A 11 -10.92 -8.95 4.83
N ARG A 12 -10.55 -8.61 3.59
CA ARG A 12 -11.48 -8.04 2.61
C ARG A 12 -12.64 -9.00 2.32
N HIS A 13 -12.34 -10.30 2.15
CA HIS A 13 -13.36 -11.33 1.94
C HIS A 13 -14.32 -11.41 3.14
N LEU A 14 -13.78 -11.44 4.38
CA LEU A 14 -14.58 -11.44 5.60
C LEU A 14 -15.53 -10.23 5.66
N SER A 15 -15.04 -9.02 5.34
CA SER A 15 -15.88 -7.83 5.31
C SER A 15 -17.02 -7.94 4.29
N ILE A 16 -16.73 -8.46 3.09
CA ILE A 16 -17.75 -8.65 2.04
C ILE A 16 -18.84 -9.62 2.50
N ILE A 17 -18.47 -10.75 3.10
CA ILE A 17 -19.44 -11.76 3.54
C ILE A 17 -20.21 -11.32 4.79
N LYS A 18 -19.61 -10.54 5.70
CA LYS A 18 -20.32 -9.97 6.86
C LYS A 18 -21.35 -8.91 6.46
N GLU A 19 -21.08 -8.15 5.40
CA GLU A 19 -22.03 -7.17 4.85
C GLU A 19 -23.11 -7.82 3.97
N ALA A 20 -22.87 -9.03 3.45
CA ALA A 20 -23.81 -9.72 2.60
C ALA A 20 -25.01 -10.27 3.41
N PRO A 21 -26.26 -10.09 2.91
CA PRO A 21 -27.44 -10.61 3.59
C PRO A 21 -27.51 -12.12 3.46
N ASN A 22 -27.88 -12.79 4.55
CA ASN A 22 -28.04 -14.25 4.66
C ASN A 22 -26.75 -15.06 4.45
N THR A 23 -25.58 -14.48 4.71
CA THR A 23 -24.33 -15.25 4.80
C THR A 23 -24.44 -16.30 5.90
N PRO A 24 -24.20 -17.59 5.58
CA PRO A 24 -24.16 -18.65 6.58
C PRO A 24 -23.10 -18.40 7.67
N GLN A 25 -23.45 -18.67 8.93
CA GLN A 25 -22.52 -18.43 10.05
C GLN A 25 -21.24 -19.27 9.95
N ASP A 26 -21.34 -20.48 9.39
CA ASP A 26 -20.18 -21.36 9.14
C ASP A 26 -19.18 -20.76 8.13
N GLU A 27 -19.66 -19.97 7.16
CA GLU A 27 -18.79 -19.27 6.20
C GLU A 27 -18.04 -18.11 6.87
N ILE A 28 -18.70 -17.40 7.78
CA ILE A 28 -18.10 -16.36 8.63
C ILE A 28 -17.04 -16.98 9.54
N ASP A 29 -17.39 -18.04 10.27
CA ASP A 29 -16.50 -18.73 11.20
C ASP A 29 -15.26 -19.29 10.48
N THR A 30 -15.45 -19.83 9.27
CA THR A 30 -14.34 -20.35 8.44
C THR A 30 -13.40 -19.23 8.01
N SER A 31 -13.94 -18.09 7.60
CA SER A 31 -13.15 -16.93 7.20
C SER A 31 -12.41 -16.28 8.38
N GLU A 32 -13.05 -16.20 9.55
CA GLU A 32 -12.42 -15.73 10.78
C GLU A 32 -11.26 -16.64 11.21
N LYS A 33 -11.46 -17.97 11.15
CA LYS A 33 -10.42 -18.95 11.45
C LYS A 33 -9.24 -18.86 10.48
N LEU A 34 -9.52 -18.67 9.18
CA LEU A 34 -8.47 -18.46 8.18
C LEU A 34 -7.64 -17.21 8.50
N ILE A 35 -8.28 -16.10 8.89
CA ILE A 35 -7.57 -14.88 9.29
C ILE A 35 -6.72 -15.13 10.53
N GLU A 36 -7.25 -15.82 11.54
CA GLU A 36 -6.51 -16.18 12.75
C GLU A 36 -5.28 -17.04 12.42
N ASP A 37 -5.44 -18.06 11.59
CA ASP A 37 -4.34 -18.93 11.14
C ASP A 37 -3.28 -18.14 10.35
N LEU A 38 -3.70 -17.23 9.47
CA LEU A 38 -2.78 -16.35 8.73
C LEU A 38 -2.02 -15.42 9.67
N GLN A 39 -2.71 -14.76 10.61
CA GLN A 39 -2.11 -13.87 11.61
C GLN A 39 -1.07 -14.59 12.47
N ASN A 40 -1.37 -15.82 12.90
CA ASN A 40 -0.45 -16.64 13.70
C ASN A 40 0.78 -17.12 12.92
N ASN A 41 0.72 -17.13 11.58
CA ASN A 41 1.78 -17.65 10.70
C ASN A 41 2.45 -16.57 9.83
N MET A 42 2.28 -15.29 10.15
CA MET A 42 2.87 -14.17 9.38
C MET A 42 4.40 -14.21 9.31
N GLY A 43 5.06 -14.65 10.39
CA GLY A 43 6.52 -14.53 10.52
C GLY A 43 6.93 -13.10 10.91
N GLU A 44 8.13 -12.68 10.50
CA GLU A 44 8.58 -11.31 10.72
C GLU A 44 7.71 -10.29 9.95
N PRO A 45 7.27 -9.20 10.59
CA PRO A 45 6.40 -8.22 9.96
C PRO A 45 7.16 -7.46 8.86
N SER A 46 6.52 -7.26 7.71
CA SER A 46 7.08 -6.37 6.69
C SER A 46 6.99 -4.91 7.12
N GLU A 47 7.77 -4.04 6.48
CA GLU A 47 7.69 -2.59 6.72
C GLU A 47 6.28 -2.04 6.48
N MET A 48 5.53 -2.61 5.53
CA MET A 48 4.14 -2.23 5.28
C MET A 48 3.22 -2.64 6.45
N ALA A 49 3.44 -3.81 7.05
CA ALA A 49 2.69 -4.24 8.23
C ALA A 49 2.98 -3.34 9.44
N LEU A 50 4.23 -2.93 9.61
CA LEU A 50 4.64 -2.00 10.66
C LEU A 50 4.03 -0.60 10.46
N ILE A 51 4.01 -0.08 9.22
CA ILE A 51 3.29 1.17 8.89
C ILE A 51 1.79 1.03 9.17
N ARG A 52 1.18 -0.10 8.81
CA ARG A 52 -0.23 -0.37 9.10
C ARG A 52 -0.51 -0.32 10.59
N ASN A 53 0.38 -0.85 11.43
CA ASN A 53 0.24 -0.77 12.89
C ASN A 53 0.33 0.69 13.36
N LEU A 54 1.29 1.48 12.88
CA LEU A 54 1.34 2.91 13.19
C LEU A 54 0.06 3.63 12.78
N HIS A 55 -0.46 3.37 11.57
CA HIS A 55 -1.73 3.93 11.10
C HIS A 55 -2.89 3.55 12.02
N TRP A 56 -2.98 2.27 12.41
CA TRP A 56 -4.03 1.78 13.30
C TRP A 56 -4.01 2.48 14.66
N TRP A 57 -2.83 2.57 15.28
CA TRP A 57 -2.68 3.17 16.61
C TRP A 57 -2.72 4.70 16.63
N THR A 58 -2.82 5.33 15.45
CA THR A 58 -2.88 6.80 15.33
C THR A 58 -4.15 7.27 14.62
N VAL A 59 -4.25 7.05 13.32
CA VAL A 59 -5.36 7.56 12.49
C VAL A 59 -6.68 6.87 12.85
N GLU A 60 -6.66 5.57 13.14
CA GLU A 60 -7.89 4.82 13.46
C GLU A 60 -8.25 4.88 14.95
N TYR A 61 -7.30 4.57 15.83
CA TYR A 61 -7.52 4.42 17.28
C TYR A 61 -6.62 5.32 18.14
N GLY A 62 -6.17 6.46 17.61
CA GLY A 62 -5.29 7.37 18.33
C GLY A 62 -6.00 8.27 19.35
N LEU A 63 -5.26 8.55 20.44
CA LEU A 63 -5.60 9.52 21.48
C LEU A 63 -4.57 10.65 21.53
N ILE A 64 -4.99 11.85 21.95
CA ILE A 64 -4.13 13.05 22.04
C ILE A 64 -4.22 13.73 23.41
N GLY A 65 -3.12 14.31 23.90
CA GLY A 65 -3.03 14.97 25.20
C GLY A 65 -2.10 14.22 26.15
N THR A 66 -2.51 14.06 27.41
CA THR A 66 -1.73 13.30 28.41
C THR A 66 -2.34 11.92 28.64
N THR A 67 -1.55 10.96 29.11
CA THR A 67 -2.05 9.61 29.43
C THR A 67 -3.14 9.62 30.50
N ASP A 68 -3.12 10.61 31.39
CA ASP A 68 -4.10 10.77 32.47
C ASP A 68 -5.38 11.48 32.01
N ASN A 69 -5.30 12.31 30.96
CA ASN A 69 -6.44 13.05 30.41
C ASN A 69 -6.38 13.12 28.88
N PRO A 70 -6.55 11.98 28.21
CA PRO A 70 -6.51 11.91 26.75
C PRO A 70 -7.82 12.45 26.15
N LYS A 71 -7.74 12.86 24.88
CA LYS A 71 -8.88 13.14 24.01
C LYS A 71 -8.82 12.25 22.79
N ILE A 72 -9.97 11.97 22.19
CA ILE A 72 -10.09 11.12 21.01
C ILE A 72 -9.83 11.94 19.75
N TYR A 73 -9.03 11.41 18.83
CA TYR A 73 -8.93 11.94 17.46
C TYR A 73 -9.00 10.84 16.38
N GLY A 74 -8.79 9.57 16.74
CA GLY A 74 -8.86 8.45 15.81
C GLY A 74 -10.26 8.28 15.20
N ALA A 75 -10.30 8.01 13.89
CA ALA A 75 -11.54 7.90 13.11
C ALA A 75 -12.44 6.73 13.55
N GLY A 76 -11.84 5.57 13.82
CA GLY A 76 -12.56 4.39 14.33
C GLY A 76 -13.25 4.68 15.66
N LEU A 77 -12.55 5.35 16.58
CA LEU A 77 -13.14 5.76 17.85
C LEU A 77 -14.26 6.78 17.65
N LEU A 78 -14.05 7.83 16.84
CA LEU A 78 -15.03 8.91 16.63
C LEU A 78 -16.31 8.44 15.93
N SER A 79 -16.23 7.40 15.10
CA SER A 79 -17.38 6.83 14.40
C SER A 79 -18.17 5.81 15.23
N SER A 80 -17.62 5.36 16.35
CA SER A 80 -18.18 4.32 17.23
C SER A 80 -18.45 4.86 18.63
N ILE A 81 -19.71 5.22 18.93
CA ILE A 81 -20.11 5.77 20.25
C ILE A 81 -19.74 4.79 21.38
N GLY A 82 -19.93 3.49 21.17
CA GLY A 82 -19.63 2.45 22.15
C GLY A 82 -18.13 2.37 22.46
N GLU A 83 -17.28 2.36 21.44
CA GLU A 83 -15.83 2.28 21.62
C GLU A 83 -15.26 3.59 22.15
N SER A 84 -15.79 4.74 21.73
CA SER A 84 -15.47 6.06 22.29
C SER A 84 -15.69 6.12 23.81
N ALA A 85 -16.80 5.57 24.31
CA ALA A 85 -17.06 5.54 25.75
C ALA A 85 -16.16 4.52 26.45
N TRP A 86 -16.00 3.33 25.87
CA TRP A 86 -15.19 2.26 26.43
C TRP A 86 -13.71 2.63 26.57
N CYS A 87 -13.13 3.28 25.56
CA CYS A 87 -11.71 3.65 25.56
C CYS A 87 -11.34 4.62 26.68
N MET A 88 -12.29 5.40 27.18
CA MET A 88 -12.10 6.35 28.29
C MET A 88 -12.15 5.69 29.67
N THR A 89 -12.52 4.40 29.77
CA THR A 89 -12.55 3.65 31.03
C THR A 89 -11.18 3.11 31.43
N ASP A 90 -10.96 2.79 32.70
CA ASP A 90 -9.71 2.19 33.20
C ASP A 90 -9.42 0.78 32.66
N LYS A 91 -10.36 0.17 31.92
CA LYS A 91 -10.17 -1.15 31.29
C LYS A 91 -9.25 -1.11 30.08
N VAL A 92 -9.07 0.06 29.47
CA VAL A 92 -8.16 0.26 28.33
C VAL A 92 -6.90 0.93 28.81
N THR A 93 -5.74 0.32 28.58
CA THR A 93 -4.46 0.89 28.99
C THR A 93 -4.05 2.03 28.06
N LYS A 94 -3.65 3.19 28.62
CA LYS A 94 -3.16 4.34 27.84
C LYS A 94 -1.65 4.40 27.92
N LEU A 95 -0.99 4.29 26.78
CA LEU A 95 0.47 4.30 26.67
C LEU A 95 0.93 5.56 25.92
N PRO A 96 2.10 6.15 26.25
CA PRO A 96 2.69 7.19 25.43
C PRO A 96 2.99 6.67 24.00
N TYR A 97 2.68 7.47 22.99
CA TYR A 97 2.97 7.13 21.61
C TYR A 97 4.48 7.24 21.30
N THR A 98 5.05 6.13 20.83
CA THR A 98 6.47 5.98 20.48
C THR A 98 6.61 5.05 19.27
N ILE A 99 7.82 4.93 18.71
CA ILE A 99 8.11 4.04 17.59
C ILE A 99 7.75 2.57 17.86
N GLU A 100 7.71 2.15 19.13
CA GLU A 100 7.30 0.80 19.56
C GLU A 100 5.88 0.43 19.13
N ALA A 101 5.02 1.43 18.88
CA ALA A 101 3.67 1.21 18.35
C ALA A 101 3.70 0.49 16.98
N ALA A 102 4.76 0.65 16.18
CA ALA A 102 4.94 -0.05 14.92
C ALA A 102 4.97 -1.57 15.10
N TYR A 103 5.52 -2.05 16.21
CA TYR A 103 5.70 -3.47 16.50
C TYR A 103 4.53 -4.08 17.29
N LYS A 104 3.51 -3.27 17.61
CA LYS A 104 2.34 -3.75 18.33
C LYS A 104 1.25 -4.22 17.37
N SER A 105 1.02 -5.52 17.33
CA SER A 105 -0.10 -6.15 16.61
C SER A 105 -1.46 -5.79 17.22
N PHE A 106 -2.52 -5.82 16.40
CA PHE A 106 -3.91 -5.56 16.80
C PHE A 106 -4.88 -6.62 16.24
N ASP A 107 -6.02 -6.76 16.91
CA ASP A 107 -7.15 -7.60 16.48
C ASP A 107 -8.32 -6.68 16.12
N ILE A 108 -8.75 -6.72 14.87
CA ILE A 108 -9.85 -5.88 14.36
C ILE A 108 -11.23 -6.35 14.83
N THR A 109 -11.34 -7.57 15.34
CA THR A 109 -12.61 -8.22 15.69
C THR A 109 -13.04 -7.98 17.13
N LYS A 110 -12.14 -7.40 17.95
CA LYS A 110 -12.35 -7.21 19.39
C LYS A 110 -12.05 -5.77 19.83
N PRO A 111 -12.63 -5.32 20.95
CA PRO A 111 -12.26 -4.04 21.55
C PRO A 111 -10.77 -3.98 21.88
N GLN A 112 -10.14 -2.85 21.60
CA GLN A 112 -8.70 -2.69 21.77
C GLN A 112 -8.31 -2.65 23.27
N PRO A 113 -7.38 -3.51 23.73
CA PRO A 113 -7.00 -3.59 25.16
C PRO A 113 -6.10 -2.43 25.61
N GLN A 114 -5.44 -1.78 24.65
CA GLN A 114 -4.51 -0.68 24.87
C GLN A 114 -4.62 0.32 23.72
N LEU A 115 -4.36 1.58 24.01
CA LEU A 115 -4.31 2.68 23.04
C LEU A 115 -3.10 3.57 23.32
N TYR A 116 -2.70 4.33 22.30
CA TYR A 116 -1.55 5.22 22.36
C TYR A 116 -1.98 6.69 22.41
N VAL A 117 -1.31 7.47 23.26
CA VAL A 117 -1.56 8.88 23.49
C VAL A 117 -0.36 9.69 22.98
N THR A 118 -0.60 10.51 21.96
CA THR A 118 0.39 11.50 21.48
C THR A 118 0.20 12.83 22.21
N PRO A 119 1.26 13.56 22.60
CA PRO A 119 1.10 14.88 23.21
C PRO A 119 0.48 15.89 22.23
N ASP A 120 0.91 15.84 20.96
CA ASP A 120 0.43 16.70 19.89
C ASP A 120 0.62 16.03 18.51
N PHE A 121 0.18 16.68 17.44
CA PHE A 121 0.33 16.16 16.07
C PHE A 121 1.77 16.26 15.55
N ALA A 122 2.60 17.16 16.08
CA ALA A 122 4.00 17.27 15.65
C ALA A 122 4.80 16.05 16.09
N HIS A 123 4.50 15.51 17.28
CA HIS A 123 5.08 14.26 17.77
C HIS A 123 4.71 13.05 16.91
N LEU A 124 3.52 13.02 16.31
CA LEU A 124 3.17 11.96 15.35
C LEU A 124 4.12 11.97 14.14
N SER A 125 4.37 13.15 13.57
CA SER A 125 5.31 13.32 12.46
C SER A 125 6.73 12.95 12.87
N LEU A 126 7.15 13.29 14.09
CA LEU A 126 8.48 12.95 14.61
C LEU A 126 8.68 11.43 14.64
N VAL A 127 7.74 10.68 15.22
CA VAL A 127 7.83 9.21 15.33
C VAL A 127 7.74 8.56 13.94
N LEU A 128 6.90 9.10 13.05
CA LEU A 128 6.81 8.59 11.68
C LEU A 128 8.13 8.80 10.91
N GLU A 129 8.78 9.95 11.09
CA GLU A 129 10.10 10.24 10.51
C GLU A 129 11.20 9.35 11.11
N GLU A 130 11.18 9.13 12.43
CA GLU A 130 12.07 8.19 13.12
C GLU A 130 11.94 6.79 12.52
N PHE A 131 10.71 6.30 12.36
CA PHE A 131 10.43 5.01 11.73
C PHE A 131 10.83 4.97 10.25
N ALA A 132 10.52 6.02 9.47
CA ALA A 132 10.90 6.08 8.07
C ALA A 132 12.43 6.00 7.87
N ASN A 133 13.21 6.52 8.82
CA ASN A 133 14.68 6.42 8.79
C ASN A 133 15.22 5.00 9.02
N THR A 134 14.42 4.08 9.57
CA THR A 134 14.80 2.66 9.70
C THR A 134 14.40 1.83 8.48
N MET A 135 13.55 2.36 7.59
CA MET A 135 13.03 1.62 6.45
C MET A 135 14.03 1.52 5.29
N ALA A 136 13.94 0.42 4.53
CA ALA A 136 14.66 0.19 3.28
C ALA A 136 14.48 1.32 2.26
N LEU A 137 13.32 2.02 2.30
CA LEU A 137 13.06 3.23 1.52
C LEU A 137 14.13 4.32 1.74
N ARG A 138 14.71 4.44 2.95
CA ARG A 138 15.75 5.45 3.26
C ARG A 138 17.13 4.86 3.49
N THR A 139 17.22 3.59 3.87
CA THR A 139 18.50 2.92 4.17
C THR A 139 19.08 2.18 2.96
N GLY A 140 18.22 1.66 2.07
CA GLY A 140 18.63 0.88 0.91
C GLY A 140 19.47 -0.34 1.29
N GLY A 141 20.66 -0.45 0.69
CA GLY A 141 21.64 -1.48 1.05
C GLY A 141 21.23 -2.91 0.69
N LEU A 142 21.83 -3.90 1.36
CA LEU A 142 21.58 -5.32 1.13
C LEU A 142 20.18 -5.72 1.61
N GLU A 143 19.84 -5.33 2.85
CA GLU A 143 18.55 -5.63 3.49
C GLU A 143 17.37 -5.14 2.64
N GLY A 144 17.50 -3.96 2.02
CA GLY A 144 16.47 -3.43 1.12
C GLY A 144 16.25 -4.31 -0.12
N VAL A 145 17.31 -4.86 -0.71
CA VAL A 145 17.19 -5.77 -1.86
C VAL A 145 16.62 -7.12 -1.43
N GLU A 146 17.04 -7.64 -0.28
CA GLU A 146 16.51 -8.89 0.27
C GLU A 146 15.01 -8.79 0.51
N LYS A 147 14.54 -7.69 1.12
CA LYS A 147 13.11 -7.37 1.28
C LYS A 147 12.36 -7.34 -0.06
N LEU A 148 12.96 -6.79 -1.11
CA LEU A 148 12.36 -6.79 -2.45
C LEU A 148 12.27 -8.20 -3.05
N ILE A 149 13.31 -9.03 -2.88
CA ILE A 149 13.30 -10.43 -3.32
C ILE A 149 12.22 -11.23 -2.58
N GLU A 150 12.16 -11.09 -1.25
CA GLU A 150 11.14 -11.74 -0.42
C GLU A 150 9.71 -11.28 -0.72
N SER A 151 9.55 -10.05 -1.21
CA SER A 151 8.23 -9.53 -1.58
C SER A 151 7.61 -10.26 -2.78
N ASN A 152 8.44 -10.84 -3.66
CA ASN A 152 8.04 -11.43 -4.94
C ASN A 152 7.11 -10.52 -5.78
N ALA A 153 7.30 -9.21 -5.65
CA ALA A 153 6.51 -8.18 -6.31
C ALA A 153 7.42 -7.21 -7.07
N LEU A 154 6.80 -6.40 -7.93
CA LEU A 154 7.49 -5.31 -8.60
C LEU A 154 8.04 -4.33 -7.57
N GLY A 155 9.34 -4.10 -7.61
CA GLY A 155 10.04 -3.18 -6.73
C GLY A 155 11.01 -2.31 -7.50
N THR A 156 11.62 -1.37 -6.79
CA THR A 156 12.63 -0.47 -7.32
C THR A 156 13.77 -0.29 -6.32
N ILE A 157 15.00 -0.26 -6.82
CA ILE A 157 16.16 0.24 -6.07
C ILE A 157 16.66 1.54 -6.69
N GLU A 158 17.17 2.44 -5.85
CA GLU A 158 17.87 3.65 -6.29
C GLU A 158 19.35 3.55 -5.93
N LEU A 159 20.21 3.84 -6.91
CA LEU A 159 21.65 3.86 -6.76
C LEU A 159 22.16 5.24 -6.30
N SER A 160 23.40 5.31 -5.80
CA SER A 160 24.05 6.56 -5.41
C SER A 160 24.17 7.62 -6.53
N THR A 161 23.95 7.21 -7.77
CA THR A 161 23.88 8.08 -8.95
C THR A 161 22.50 8.70 -9.19
N GLY A 162 21.48 8.27 -8.45
CA GLY A 162 20.06 8.57 -8.67
C GLY A 162 19.43 7.71 -9.77
N LEU A 163 20.18 6.76 -10.34
CA LEU A 163 19.61 5.79 -11.28
C LEU A 163 18.72 4.81 -10.52
N GLN A 164 17.50 4.64 -11.00
CA GLN A 164 16.48 3.76 -10.45
C GLN A 164 16.37 2.52 -11.35
N ILE A 165 16.28 1.34 -10.74
CA ILE A 165 16.12 0.06 -11.43
C ILE A 165 14.83 -0.57 -10.90
N SER A 166 13.85 -0.75 -11.78
CA SER A 166 12.57 -1.35 -11.45
C SER A 166 12.42 -2.73 -12.08
N GLY A 167 11.87 -3.69 -11.34
CA GLY A 167 11.63 -5.05 -11.82
C GLY A 167 11.29 -6.01 -10.70
N LEU A 168 11.11 -7.29 -11.03
CA LEU A 168 10.97 -8.37 -10.04
C LEU A 168 12.36 -8.85 -9.62
N PHE A 169 12.84 -8.46 -8.45
CA PHE A 169 14.16 -8.83 -7.95
C PHE A 169 14.22 -10.33 -7.61
N SER A 170 15.22 -11.02 -8.14
CA SER A 170 15.37 -12.48 -8.02
C SER A 170 16.67 -12.90 -7.34
N LYS A 171 17.70 -12.06 -7.38
CA LYS A 171 19.01 -12.40 -6.83
C LYS A 171 19.80 -11.16 -6.42
N VAL A 172 20.52 -11.30 -5.31
CA VAL A 172 21.56 -10.37 -4.85
C VAL A 172 22.82 -11.16 -4.51
N ILE A 173 23.99 -10.61 -4.84
CA ILE A 173 25.28 -11.11 -4.38
C ILE A 173 25.87 -10.05 -3.47
N ALA A 174 26.33 -10.45 -2.29
CA ALA A 174 26.87 -9.56 -1.29
C ALA A 174 28.35 -9.86 -0.99
N TYR A 175 29.08 -8.82 -0.61
CA TYR A 175 30.41 -8.90 -0.05
C TYR A 175 30.55 -7.83 1.03
N ASP A 176 31.06 -8.22 2.21
CA ASP A 176 31.22 -7.31 3.36
C ASP A 176 29.92 -6.54 3.72
N GLY A 177 28.78 -7.26 3.71
CA GLY A 177 27.45 -6.71 4.01
C GLY A 177 26.90 -5.74 2.95
N LYS A 178 27.55 -5.61 1.79
CA LYS A 178 27.14 -4.69 0.72
C LYS A 178 26.75 -5.46 -0.55
N PRO A 179 25.70 -5.05 -1.27
CA PRO A 179 25.35 -5.63 -2.55
C PRO A 179 26.40 -5.26 -3.60
N ILE A 180 26.95 -6.26 -4.27
CA ILE A 180 27.93 -6.13 -5.37
C ILE A 180 27.36 -6.53 -6.73
N TYR A 181 26.21 -7.23 -6.72
CA TYR A 181 25.47 -7.55 -7.93
C TYR A 181 24.00 -7.74 -7.58
N VAL A 182 23.11 -7.25 -8.43
CA VAL A 182 21.66 -7.46 -8.33
C VAL A 182 21.10 -7.93 -9.65
N GLN A 183 20.02 -8.71 -9.60
CA GLN A 183 19.35 -9.23 -10.77
C GLN A 183 17.83 -9.26 -10.58
N THR A 184 17.13 -8.86 -11.63
CA THR A 184 15.68 -8.98 -11.79
C THR A 184 15.37 -10.03 -12.86
N THR A 185 14.13 -10.53 -12.84
CA THR A 185 13.57 -11.46 -13.83
C THR A 185 12.38 -10.86 -14.54
N GLY A 186 12.24 -11.13 -15.83
CA GLY A 186 11.17 -10.56 -16.65
C GLY A 186 11.31 -9.05 -16.87
N LYS A 187 10.22 -8.40 -17.25
CA LYS A 187 10.23 -6.98 -17.62
C LYS A 187 10.87 -6.12 -16.53
N SER A 188 11.86 -5.33 -16.92
CA SER A 188 12.61 -4.43 -16.06
C SER A 188 12.77 -3.07 -16.73
N ALA A 189 12.89 -1.99 -15.96
CA ALA A 189 13.04 -0.65 -16.52
C ALA A 189 14.07 0.15 -15.73
N LEU A 190 14.82 0.99 -16.44
CA LEU A 190 15.73 1.95 -15.83
C LEU A 190 15.09 3.33 -15.88
N ALA A 191 15.13 4.05 -14.77
CA ALA A 191 14.56 5.38 -14.64
C ALA A 191 15.55 6.33 -13.96
N TYR A 192 15.36 7.63 -14.17
CA TYR A 192 16.07 8.66 -13.43
C TYR A 192 15.09 9.78 -13.09
N ARG A 193 14.93 10.06 -11.78
CA ARG A 193 13.90 10.97 -11.28
C ARG A 193 12.51 10.59 -11.77
N GLU A 194 12.11 9.34 -11.49
CA GLU A 194 10.76 8.83 -11.71
C GLU A 194 10.32 8.87 -13.18
N LYS A 195 11.30 8.90 -14.10
CA LYS A 195 11.08 8.89 -15.54
C LYS A 195 11.97 7.86 -16.20
N GLU A 196 11.36 7.02 -17.03
CA GLU A 196 12.07 6.02 -17.81
C GLU A 196 13.20 6.62 -18.65
N LEU A 197 14.36 5.97 -18.63
CA LEU A 197 15.46 6.31 -19.52
C LEU A 197 15.13 5.85 -20.93
N VAL A 198 15.20 6.78 -21.88
CA VAL A 198 14.98 6.50 -23.31
C VAL A 198 15.84 5.31 -23.76
N GLY A 199 15.16 4.26 -24.23
CA GLY A 199 15.77 3.02 -24.72
C GLY A 199 16.09 1.98 -23.64
N HIS A 200 15.67 2.16 -22.39
CA HIS A 200 15.88 1.19 -21.30
C HIS A 200 14.59 0.91 -20.50
N GLY A 201 13.45 0.90 -21.19
CA GLY A 201 12.17 0.53 -20.61
C GLY A 201 11.92 -0.98 -20.55
N ALA A 202 10.73 -1.33 -20.08
CA ALA A 202 10.24 -2.70 -19.90
C ALA A 202 10.24 -3.55 -21.19
N GLU A 203 10.10 -2.91 -22.35
CA GLU A 203 10.17 -3.57 -23.66
C GLU A 203 11.61 -3.86 -24.10
N TYR A 204 12.59 -3.07 -23.65
CA TYR A 204 13.99 -3.28 -23.96
C TYR A 204 14.61 -4.35 -23.05
N HIS A 205 14.35 -4.26 -21.74
CA HIS A 205 14.80 -5.26 -20.76
C HIS A 205 13.66 -6.24 -20.44
N SER A 206 13.17 -6.97 -21.45
CA SER A 206 11.99 -7.85 -21.33
C SER A 206 12.23 -9.13 -20.53
N ASP A 207 13.46 -9.63 -20.51
CA ASP A 207 13.81 -10.93 -19.91
C ASP A 207 14.38 -10.83 -18.49
N GLY A 208 14.73 -9.61 -18.06
CA GLY A 208 15.38 -9.34 -16.78
C GLY A 208 16.48 -8.30 -16.94
N TYR A 209 17.02 -7.84 -15.81
CA TYR A 209 18.11 -6.90 -15.77
C TYR A 209 19.10 -7.29 -14.67
N GLY A 210 20.39 -7.30 -14.99
CA GLY A 210 21.43 -7.70 -14.04
C GLY A 210 22.59 -6.73 -14.06
N THR A 211 23.04 -6.27 -12.91
CA THR A 211 24.07 -5.22 -12.88
C THR A 211 25.06 -5.35 -11.73
N ALA A 212 26.33 -5.05 -12.03
CA ALA A 212 27.40 -4.98 -11.05
C ALA A 212 27.34 -3.64 -10.29
N LEU A 213 27.61 -3.68 -8.99
CA LEU A 213 27.55 -2.53 -8.10
C LEU A 213 28.85 -2.41 -7.31
N GLY A 214 29.13 -1.19 -6.84
CA GLY A 214 30.25 -0.94 -5.93
C GLY A 214 31.44 -0.25 -6.56
N LYS A 215 32.61 -0.45 -5.95
CA LYS A 215 33.87 0.17 -6.36
C LYS A 215 34.73 -0.82 -7.14
N LEU A 216 35.59 -0.28 -8.00
CA LEU A 216 36.65 -1.05 -8.64
C LEU A 216 37.77 -1.35 -7.65
N LYS A 217 38.30 -2.56 -7.71
CA LYS A 217 39.38 -3.05 -6.87
C LYS A 217 40.64 -2.21 -7.09
N GLY A 218 41.18 -1.66 -6.00
CA GLY A 218 42.42 -0.87 -6.05
C GLY A 218 42.24 0.57 -6.59
N ILE A 219 41.01 1.01 -6.86
CA ILE A 219 40.71 2.36 -7.33
C ILE A 219 39.87 3.09 -6.29
N ASN A 220 40.40 4.21 -5.76
CA ASN A 220 39.71 5.00 -4.74
C ASN A 220 38.53 5.80 -5.30
N LEU A 221 38.65 6.27 -6.55
CA LEU A 221 37.63 7.04 -7.24
C LEU A 221 36.52 6.12 -7.78
N THR A 222 35.28 6.49 -7.51
CA THR A 222 34.10 5.79 -8.01
C THR A 222 33.87 6.06 -9.49
N ILE A 223 33.42 5.06 -10.25
CA ILE A 223 33.14 5.19 -11.70
C ILE A 223 32.20 6.37 -11.96
N GLU A 224 31.17 6.54 -11.13
CA GLU A 224 30.19 7.63 -11.25
C GLU A 224 30.82 9.03 -11.26
N ASP A 225 31.98 9.22 -10.61
CA ASP A 225 32.65 10.51 -10.46
C ASP A 225 33.89 10.66 -11.37
N MET A 226 34.17 9.68 -12.24
CA MET A 226 35.33 9.72 -13.14
C MET A 226 35.15 10.77 -14.25
N SER A 227 36.13 11.67 -14.36
CA SER A 227 36.27 12.56 -15.51
C SER A 227 36.83 11.80 -16.72
N PRO A 228 36.76 12.37 -17.94
CA PRO A 228 37.41 11.77 -19.11
C PRO A 228 38.90 11.49 -18.92
N ARG A 229 39.61 12.29 -18.12
CA ARG A 229 41.04 12.07 -17.80
C ARG A 229 41.24 10.89 -16.85
N ASP A 230 40.33 10.71 -15.90
CA ASP A 230 40.39 9.59 -14.96
C ASP A 230 40.09 8.28 -15.69
N LEU A 231 39.05 8.25 -16.52
CA LEU A 231 38.72 7.11 -17.37
C LEU A 231 39.90 6.72 -18.25
N ALA A 232 40.57 7.71 -18.86
CA ALA A 232 41.75 7.51 -19.67
C ALA A 232 42.92 6.87 -18.89
N ALA A 233 43.15 7.31 -17.65
CA ALA A 233 44.20 6.77 -16.79
C ALA A 233 43.98 5.29 -16.41
N TYR A 234 42.73 4.83 -16.43
CA TYR A 234 42.35 3.44 -16.16
C TYR A 234 42.05 2.62 -17.44
N ASN A 235 42.40 3.14 -18.62
CA ASN A 235 42.14 2.52 -19.93
C ASN A 235 40.66 2.23 -20.20
N ILE A 236 39.76 3.08 -19.69
CA ILE A 236 38.31 2.97 -19.90
C ILE A 236 37.92 3.92 -21.04
N TYR A 237 37.86 3.41 -22.27
CA TYR A 237 37.54 4.18 -23.47
C TYR A 237 36.38 3.57 -24.25
N GLU A 238 35.56 4.43 -24.87
CA GLU A 238 34.58 4.00 -25.85
C GLU A 238 35.28 3.36 -27.06
N GLY A 239 34.75 2.23 -27.53
CA GLY A 239 35.29 1.43 -28.63
C GLY A 239 36.41 0.47 -28.25
N GLU A 240 36.91 0.51 -27.02
CA GLU A 240 37.99 -0.36 -26.55
C GLU A 240 37.49 -1.48 -25.65
N LYS A 241 38.23 -2.59 -25.66
CA LYS A 241 37.98 -3.72 -24.74
C LYS A 241 38.54 -3.39 -23.36
N VAL A 242 37.71 -3.51 -22.35
CA VAL A 242 38.07 -3.21 -20.96
C VAL A 242 37.77 -4.40 -20.04
N LEU A 243 38.53 -4.48 -18.95
CA LEU A 243 38.27 -5.39 -17.83
C LEU A 243 38.08 -4.54 -16.57
N LEU A 244 36.88 -4.58 -16.02
CA LEU A 244 36.52 -3.92 -14.78
C LEU A 244 36.42 -4.96 -13.66
N GLU A 245 37.33 -4.88 -12.69
CA GLU A 245 37.33 -5.75 -11.51
C GLU A 245 36.74 -4.99 -10.32
N PHE A 246 35.62 -5.46 -9.79
CA PHE A 246 34.97 -4.87 -8.61
C PHE A 246 35.47 -5.51 -7.31
N GLU A 247 35.39 -4.74 -6.23
CA GLU A 247 35.51 -5.27 -4.88
C GLU A 247 34.45 -6.37 -4.67
N GLY A 248 34.84 -7.51 -4.07
CA GLY A 248 33.96 -8.67 -3.90
C GLY A 248 33.97 -9.69 -5.05
N GLY A 249 34.80 -9.49 -6.08
CA GLY A 249 35.14 -10.53 -7.07
C GLY A 249 34.22 -10.58 -8.29
N ILE A 250 33.45 -9.51 -8.55
CA ILE A 250 32.71 -9.35 -9.81
C ILE A 250 33.68 -8.82 -10.88
N THR A 251 33.67 -9.44 -12.05
CA THR A 251 34.44 -8.99 -13.21
C THR A 251 33.51 -8.72 -14.38
N VAL A 252 33.69 -7.58 -15.05
CA VAL A 252 32.96 -7.17 -16.25
C VAL A 252 33.99 -6.97 -17.36
N GLU A 253 33.95 -7.81 -18.39
CA GLU A 253 34.88 -7.79 -19.51
C GLU A 253 34.12 -7.63 -20.83
N GLY A 254 34.39 -6.58 -21.59
CA GLY A 254 33.68 -6.31 -22.86
C GLY A 254 34.19 -5.07 -23.57
N GLU A 255 33.63 -4.76 -24.74
CA GLU A 255 33.95 -3.54 -25.49
C GLU A 255 32.90 -2.45 -25.20
N ILE A 256 33.33 -1.28 -24.76
CA ILE A 256 32.43 -0.17 -24.42
C ILE A 256 31.80 0.40 -25.70
N ILE A 257 30.48 0.49 -25.72
CA ILE A 257 29.73 1.15 -26.80
C ILE A 257 29.60 2.63 -26.49
N THR A 258 29.04 2.95 -25.32
CA THR A 258 28.78 4.33 -24.90
C THR A 258 28.52 4.42 -23.39
N GLY A 259 28.75 5.60 -22.80
CA GLY A 259 28.33 5.93 -21.44
C GLY A 259 27.26 7.03 -21.41
N LYS A 260 26.27 6.90 -20.52
CA LYS A 260 25.29 7.96 -20.22
C LYS A 260 25.66 8.67 -18.93
N ARG A 261 25.53 10.00 -18.92
CA ARG A 261 25.71 10.85 -17.73
C ARG A 261 24.41 11.52 -17.33
N ASN A 262 24.23 11.77 -16.04
CA ASN A 262 23.11 12.58 -15.54
C ASN A 262 23.41 14.09 -15.67
N LEU A 263 22.44 14.93 -15.29
CA LEU A 263 22.54 16.40 -15.34
C LEU A 263 23.66 16.98 -14.44
N GLN A 264 24.14 16.21 -13.46
CA GLN A 264 25.27 16.59 -12.60
C GLN A 264 26.62 16.14 -13.17
N GLY A 265 26.62 15.50 -14.34
CA GLY A 265 27.81 14.98 -14.98
C GLY A 265 28.27 13.62 -14.46
N LYS A 266 27.53 12.97 -13.54
CA LYS A 266 27.88 11.62 -13.06
C LYS A 266 27.58 10.57 -14.12
N ILE A 267 28.45 9.59 -14.27
CA ILE A 267 28.20 8.43 -15.14
C ILE A 267 27.17 7.54 -14.46
N ILE A 268 26.06 7.26 -15.15
CA ILE A 268 24.94 6.46 -14.61
C ILE A 268 24.77 5.13 -15.31
N LEU A 269 25.22 5.00 -16.56
CA LEU A 269 25.08 3.78 -17.35
C LEU A 269 26.27 3.64 -18.29
N ILE A 270 26.78 2.41 -18.47
CA ILE A 270 27.77 2.07 -19.49
C ILE A 270 27.28 0.84 -20.24
N SER A 271 27.16 0.94 -21.56
CA SER A 271 26.71 -0.16 -22.43
C SER A 271 27.92 -0.86 -23.04
N PHE A 272 27.93 -2.20 -23.01
CA PHE A 272 29.01 -3.03 -23.55
C PHE A 272 28.46 -4.00 -24.60
N LYS A 273 29.26 -4.25 -25.66
CA LYS A 273 29.06 -5.39 -26.57
C LYS A 273 30.10 -6.47 -26.30
N ASN A 274 29.80 -7.70 -26.70
CA ASN A 274 30.65 -8.86 -26.47
C ASN A 274 31.07 -9.01 -25.00
N CYS A 275 30.12 -8.73 -24.09
CA CYS A 275 30.40 -8.60 -22.66
C CYS A 275 30.21 -9.92 -21.93
N SER A 276 31.11 -10.24 -21.00
CA SER A 276 30.94 -11.30 -20.02
C SER A 276 31.03 -10.72 -18.61
N VAL A 277 30.06 -11.08 -17.76
CA VAL A 277 30.08 -10.76 -16.33
C VAL A 277 30.19 -12.04 -15.53
N LYS A 278 31.14 -12.09 -14.59
CA LYS A 278 31.39 -13.26 -13.75
C LYS A 278 31.52 -12.87 -12.28
N HIS A 279 31.17 -13.80 -11.41
CA HIS A 279 31.51 -13.79 -9.99
C HIS A 279 32.34 -15.03 -9.70
N ASN A 280 33.65 -14.87 -9.52
CA ASN A 280 34.59 -15.99 -9.46
C ASN A 280 34.38 -16.93 -10.68
N ASP A 281 34.01 -18.20 -10.44
CA ASP A 281 33.76 -19.19 -11.50
C ASP A 281 32.33 -19.15 -12.09
N THR A 282 31.43 -18.37 -11.48
CA THR A 282 30.02 -18.31 -11.90
C THR A 282 29.82 -17.24 -12.96
N VAL A 283 29.28 -17.62 -14.13
CA VAL A 283 28.91 -16.67 -15.17
C VAL A 283 27.54 -16.06 -14.87
N LEU A 284 27.49 -14.73 -14.79
CA LEU A 284 26.29 -13.94 -14.53
C LEU A 284 25.71 -13.30 -15.79
N PHE A 285 26.55 -13.01 -16.79
CA PHE A 285 26.13 -12.53 -18.10
C PHE A 285 27.04 -13.09 -19.18
N LYS A 286 26.43 -13.47 -20.32
CA LYS A 286 27.13 -14.03 -21.46
C LYS A 286 27.07 -13.11 -22.68
N PRO A 287 28.13 -13.06 -23.51
CA PRO A 287 28.14 -12.24 -24.73
C PRO A 287 26.95 -12.52 -25.66
N GLU A 288 26.49 -13.78 -25.72
CA GLU A 288 25.39 -14.19 -26.59
C GLU A 288 24.02 -13.63 -26.16
N TRP A 289 23.91 -13.08 -24.95
CA TRP A 289 22.67 -12.46 -24.44
C TRP A 289 22.48 -11.02 -24.93
N GLY A 290 23.47 -10.46 -25.62
CA GLY A 290 23.36 -9.16 -26.28
C GLY A 290 24.16 -8.06 -25.59
N ILE A 291 23.60 -6.84 -25.60
CA ILE A 291 24.24 -5.67 -25.01
C ILE A 291 24.10 -5.74 -23.50
N TYR A 292 25.23 -5.57 -22.80
CA TYR A 292 25.23 -5.47 -21.35
C TYR A 292 25.18 -4.00 -20.94
N ASP A 293 24.05 -3.56 -20.43
CA ASP A 293 23.89 -2.23 -19.86
C ASP A 293 24.23 -2.24 -18.37
N MET A 294 25.43 -1.81 -18.01
CA MET A 294 25.88 -1.72 -16.62
C MET A 294 25.39 -0.42 -15.98
N ALA A 295 24.45 -0.51 -15.06
CA ALA A 295 24.11 0.58 -14.15
C ALA A 295 25.31 0.91 -13.29
N VAL A 296 25.65 2.20 -13.21
CA VAL A 296 26.76 2.68 -12.41
C VAL A 296 26.22 3.20 -11.08
N GLY A 297 26.71 2.62 -9.99
CA GLY A 297 26.40 3.06 -8.65
C GLY A 297 27.32 2.43 -7.61
N LYS A 298 27.90 3.26 -6.75
CA LYS A 298 28.70 2.80 -5.61
C LYS A 298 27.87 1.99 -4.60
N LYS A 299 26.63 2.40 -4.34
CA LYS A 299 25.76 1.77 -3.36
C LYS A 299 24.29 1.95 -3.73
N ILE A 300 23.44 1.13 -3.13
CA ILE A 300 21.98 1.28 -3.14
C ILE A 300 21.61 2.20 -1.97
N VAL A 301 20.95 3.32 -2.27
CA VAL A 301 20.54 4.33 -1.28
C VAL A 301 19.08 4.20 -0.87
N SER A 302 18.26 3.54 -1.68
CA SER A 302 16.85 3.30 -1.41
C SER A 302 16.40 1.99 -2.07
N ALA A 303 15.45 1.30 -1.44
CA ALA A 303 14.72 0.17 -2.01
C ALA A 303 13.24 0.28 -1.59
N PHE A 304 12.32 0.23 -2.56
CA PHE A 304 10.89 0.45 -2.31
C PHE A 304 9.99 -0.34 -3.27
N ALA A 305 8.73 -0.53 -2.87
CA ALA A 305 7.74 -1.26 -3.65
C ALA A 305 7.19 -0.43 -4.81
N GLY A 306 6.88 -1.09 -5.93
CA GLY A 306 6.37 -0.47 -7.15
C GLY A 306 7.48 0.02 -8.09
N PRO A 307 7.12 0.44 -9.33
CA PRO A 307 8.07 0.96 -10.29
C PRO A 307 8.43 2.42 -10.00
N ALA A 308 9.60 2.84 -10.50
CA ALA A 308 10.04 4.23 -10.45
C ALA A 308 9.18 5.15 -11.35
N ASP A 309 8.92 4.71 -12.58
CA ASP A 309 8.01 5.37 -13.51
C ASP A 309 6.74 4.53 -13.64
N TYR A 310 5.61 5.09 -13.22
CA TYR A 310 4.31 4.42 -13.27
C TYR A 310 3.84 4.07 -14.68
N ASN A 311 4.39 4.71 -15.72
CA ASN A 311 4.02 4.43 -17.11
C ASN A 311 4.85 3.30 -17.74
N SER A 312 5.96 2.90 -17.10
CA SER A 312 6.83 1.84 -17.61
C SER A 312 6.22 0.44 -17.48
N PHE A 313 5.24 0.27 -16.60
CA PHE A 313 4.62 -1.01 -16.32
C PHE A 313 3.10 -0.89 -16.40
N ASP A 314 2.44 -1.93 -16.89
CA ASP A 314 0.99 -2.03 -16.76
C ASP A 314 0.66 -2.35 -15.30
N LEU A 315 0.25 -1.33 -14.55
CA LEU A 315 -0.13 -1.45 -13.14
C LEU A 315 -1.53 -2.05 -12.97
N ILE A 316 -2.26 -2.33 -14.06
CA ILE A 316 -3.54 -3.05 -14.05
C ILE A 316 -3.26 -4.55 -13.88
N THR A 317 -2.57 -4.91 -12.81
CA THR A 317 -2.33 -6.31 -12.46
C THR A 317 -3.33 -6.82 -11.42
N HIS A 318 -4.10 -5.92 -10.80
CA HIS A 318 -4.96 -6.32 -9.69
C HIS A 318 -6.44 -6.38 -10.06
N VAL A 319 -6.90 -7.59 -10.39
CA VAL A 319 -8.34 -7.92 -10.41
C VAL A 319 -8.66 -8.52 -9.04
N PRO A 320 -9.45 -7.83 -8.19
CA PRO A 320 -9.84 -8.39 -6.89
C PRO A 320 -10.48 -9.76 -7.09
N SER A 321 -10.04 -10.74 -6.30
CA SER A 321 -10.53 -12.12 -6.39
C SER A 321 -12.03 -12.22 -6.05
N SER A 322 -12.50 -11.34 -5.17
CA SER A 322 -13.91 -11.19 -4.79
C SER A 322 -14.47 -9.83 -5.20
N GLN A 323 -15.64 -9.85 -5.85
CA GLN A 323 -16.45 -8.66 -6.07
C GLN A 323 -17.45 -8.50 -4.92
N THR A 324 -17.73 -7.25 -4.53
CA THR A 324 -18.79 -6.95 -3.57
C THR A 324 -20.10 -7.56 -4.05
N ILE A 325 -20.74 -8.35 -3.19
CA ILE A 325 -22.02 -8.99 -3.49
C ILE A 325 -23.08 -7.90 -3.56
N LYS A 326 -23.50 -7.55 -4.77
CA LYS A 326 -24.64 -6.64 -4.95
C LYS A 326 -25.93 -7.42 -4.74
N VAL A 327 -26.59 -7.14 -3.63
CA VAL A 327 -27.91 -7.71 -3.33
C VAL A 327 -28.87 -7.34 -4.45
N LYS A 328 -29.56 -8.34 -5.02
CA LYS A 328 -30.64 -8.09 -5.97
C LYS A 328 -31.83 -7.58 -5.18
N MET A 329 -32.12 -6.29 -5.34
CA MET A 329 -33.26 -5.61 -4.73
C MET A 329 -34.55 -6.39 -4.99
N THR A 330 -35.23 -6.75 -3.92
CA THR A 330 -36.50 -7.46 -3.97
C THR A 330 -37.59 -6.52 -4.49
N ASN A 331 -38.69 -7.10 -5.00
CA ASN A 331 -39.85 -6.31 -5.41
C ASN A 331 -40.47 -5.53 -4.24
N LYS A 332 -40.34 -6.04 -3.00
CA LYS A 332 -40.80 -5.38 -1.78
C LYS A 332 -39.95 -4.14 -1.49
N GLU A 333 -38.62 -4.24 -1.55
CA GLU A 333 -37.73 -3.08 -1.35
C GLU A 333 -37.94 -2.01 -2.43
N ARG A 334 -38.14 -2.40 -3.70
CA ARG A 334 -38.49 -1.46 -4.78
C ARG A 334 -39.80 -0.70 -4.52
N GLN A 335 -40.80 -1.37 -3.94
CA GLN A 335 -42.05 -0.73 -3.57
C GLN A 335 -41.84 0.29 -2.44
N LEU A 336 -41.04 -0.06 -1.44
CA LEU A 336 -40.69 0.85 -0.35
C LEU A 336 -39.92 2.08 -0.85
N GLU A 337 -38.89 1.89 -1.69
CA GLU A 337 -38.15 2.99 -2.30
C GLU A 337 -39.04 3.91 -3.12
N HIS A 338 -40.05 3.36 -3.81
CA HIS A 338 -41.04 4.17 -4.52
C HIS A 338 -41.87 5.04 -3.55
N LEU A 339 -42.23 4.54 -2.36
CA LEU A 339 -42.90 5.35 -1.34
C LEU A 339 -41.98 6.47 -0.82
N TYR A 340 -40.69 6.18 -0.59
CA TYR A 340 -39.70 7.21 -0.25
C TYR A 340 -39.56 8.27 -1.34
N GLN A 341 -39.50 7.86 -2.62
CA GLN A 341 -39.43 8.78 -3.74
C GLN A 341 -40.67 9.69 -3.80
N GLN A 342 -41.86 9.14 -3.54
CA GLN A 342 -43.09 9.92 -3.48
C GLN A 342 -43.06 10.99 -2.38
N VAL A 343 -42.57 10.64 -1.19
CA VAL A 343 -42.46 11.60 -0.07
C VAL A 343 -41.41 12.67 -0.38
N ARG A 344 -40.30 12.28 -1.02
CA ARG A 344 -39.26 13.21 -1.48
C ARG A 344 -39.77 14.17 -2.56
N ASP A 345 -40.49 13.68 -3.56
CA ASP A 345 -41.06 14.50 -4.63
C ASP A 345 -42.06 15.54 -4.09
N PHE A 346 -42.83 15.15 -3.07
CA PHE A 346 -43.70 16.08 -2.35
C PHE A 346 -42.89 17.15 -1.60
N ARG A 347 -41.82 16.74 -0.90
CA ARG A 347 -40.93 17.64 -0.14
C ARG A 347 -40.22 18.65 -1.02
N GLU A 348 -39.73 18.22 -2.18
CA GLU A 348 -39.00 19.06 -3.15
C GLU A 348 -39.94 19.86 -4.08
N GLY A 349 -41.26 19.62 -4.00
CA GLY A 349 -42.28 20.35 -4.75
C GLY A 349 -42.42 19.94 -6.22
N THR A 350 -41.81 18.82 -6.63
CA THR A 350 -41.89 18.26 -7.98
C THR A 350 -43.23 17.56 -8.23
N SER A 351 -43.92 17.09 -7.18
CA SER A 351 -45.26 16.52 -7.28
C SER A 351 -46.13 16.85 -6.06
N GLN A 352 -47.16 17.67 -6.27
CA GLN A 352 -48.10 18.11 -5.21
C GLN A 352 -49.36 17.24 -5.10
N THR A 353 -49.54 16.26 -5.98
CA THR A 353 -50.74 15.41 -6.03
C THR A 353 -50.63 14.15 -5.18
N ILE A 354 -49.49 13.96 -4.50
CA ILE A 354 -49.22 12.77 -3.70
C ILE A 354 -49.99 12.84 -2.38
N SER A 355 -50.89 11.87 -2.18
CA SER A 355 -51.68 11.77 -0.96
C SER A 355 -50.86 11.08 0.13
N ARG A 356 -50.35 11.86 1.09
CA ARG A 356 -49.58 11.36 2.26
C ARG A 356 -50.36 10.33 3.09
N ASN A 357 -51.69 10.46 3.18
CA ASN A 357 -52.54 9.45 3.82
C ASN A 357 -52.46 8.08 3.12
N LYS A 358 -52.43 8.05 1.78
CA LYS A 358 -52.32 6.80 1.02
C LYS A 358 -50.92 6.19 1.14
N VAL A 359 -49.88 7.03 1.18
CA VAL A 359 -48.50 6.57 1.41
C VAL A 359 -48.39 5.92 2.79
N LEU A 360 -48.97 6.53 3.83
CA LEU A 360 -49.01 5.95 5.17
C LEU A 360 -49.78 4.62 5.22
N GLU A 361 -50.91 4.51 4.54
CA GLU A 361 -51.67 3.26 4.47
C GLU A 361 -50.87 2.14 3.79
N GLN A 362 -50.21 2.45 2.66
CA GLN A 362 -49.36 1.49 1.96
C GLN A 362 -48.13 1.09 2.77
N LEU A 363 -47.56 2.03 3.54
CA LEU A 363 -46.46 1.79 4.47
C LEU A 363 -46.90 0.83 5.59
N ILE A 364 -48.01 1.10 6.27
CA ILE A 364 -48.51 0.26 7.36
C ILE A 364 -48.88 -1.15 6.85
N GLU A 365 -49.50 -1.26 5.68
CA GLU A 365 -49.95 -2.55 5.14
C GLU A 365 -48.77 -3.42 4.68
N ASN A 366 -47.83 -2.84 3.92
CA ASN A 366 -46.81 -3.63 3.23
C ASN A 366 -45.44 -3.58 3.92
N HIS A 367 -45.16 -2.53 4.70
CA HIS A 367 -43.87 -2.26 5.32
C HIS A 367 -44.01 -1.79 6.79
N PRO A 368 -44.77 -2.51 7.65
CA PRO A 368 -45.14 -2.04 8.98
C PRO A 368 -43.97 -1.80 9.93
N SER A 369 -42.78 -2.33 9.65
CA SER A 369 -41.57 -2.16 10.46
C SER A 369 -40.72 -0.95 10.07
N ASP A 370 -41.07 -0.24 8.98
CA ASP A 370 -40.31 0.93 8.52
C ASP A 370 -40.73 2.18 9.32
N TRP A 371 -39.89 2.52 10.30
CA TRP A 371 -40.10 3.69 11.16
C TRP A 371 -39.66 4.99 10.50
N LEU A 372 -38.68 4.95 9.59
CA LEU A 372 -38.03 6.15 9.06
C LEU A 372 -38.97 6.92 8.13
N LEU A 373 -39.66 6.25 7.21
CA LEU A 373 -40.64 6.90 6.34
C LEU A 373 -41.81 7.48 7.15
N SER A 374 -42.20 6.80 8.24
CA SER A 374 -43.20 7.29 9.19
C SER A 374 -42.76 8.60 9.84
N VAL A 375 -41.48 8.73 10.26
CA VAL A 375 -40.94 9.98 10.81
C VAL A 375 -40.91 11.10 9.76
N GLU A 376 -40.51 10.81 8.52
CA GLU A 376 -40.53 11.82 7.45
C GLU A 376 -41.95 12.31 7.12
N LEU A 377 -42.93 11.40 7.11
CA LEU A 377 -44.34 11.73 6.93
C LEU A 377 -44.86 12.57 8.10
N TYR A 378 -44.47 12.27 9.34
CA TYR A 378 -44.84 13.04 10.52
C TYR A 378 -44.30 14.47 10.44
N GLU A 379 -43.03 14.63 10.08
CA GLU A 379 -42.40 15.94 9.90
C GLU A 379 -43.18 16.80 8.88
N LEU A 380 -43.55 16.22 7.75
CA LEU A 380 -44.31 16.91 6.70
C LEU A 380 -45.76 17.20 7.10
N ALA A 381 -46.42 16.27 7.79
CA ALA A 381 -47.77 16.46 8.32
C ALA A 381 -47.81 17.57 9.37
N HIS A 382 -46.79 17.62 10.25
CA HIS A 382 -46.64 18.65 11.27
C HIS A 382 -46.43 20.03 10.63
N LYS A 383 -45.53 20.14 9.64
CA LYS A 383 -45.33 21.38 8.86
C LYS A 383 -46.60 21.82 8.12
N GLY A 384 -47.43 20.88 7.68
CA GLY A 384 -48.72 21.11 7.03
C GLY A 384 -49.88 21.41 7.98
N ASN A 385 -49.67 21.41 9.30
CA ASN A 385 -50.72 21.51 10.33
C ASN A 385 -51.83 20.42 10.21
N GLU A 386 -51.47 19.22 9.73
CA GLU A 386 -52.40 18.09 9.59
C GLU A 386 -52.45 17.24 10.87
N THR A 387 -53.18 17.73 11.87
CA THR A 387 -53.29 17.11 13.21
C THR A 387 -53.77 15.66 13.16
N SER A 388 -54.79 15.36 12.36
CA SER A 388 -55.32 13.99 12.24
C SER A 388 -54.32 13.00 11.63
N LEU A 389 -53.47 13.45 10.69
CA LEU A 389 -52.43 12.61 10.10
C LEU A 389 -51.27 12.41 11.09
N CYS A 390 -50.89 13.45 11.83
CA CYS A 390 -49.89 13.36 12.90
C CYS A 390 -50.29 12.31 13.95
N GLU A 391 -51.53 12.34 14.45
CA GLU A 391 -52.04 11.37 15.42
C GLU A 391 -52.01 9.93 14.89
N ARG A 392 -52.37 9.71 13.61
CA ARG A 392 -52.30 8.38 12.98
C ARG A 392 -50.86 7.85 12.90
N ILE A 393 -49.91 8.72 12.57
CA ILE A 393 -48.50 8.34 12.44
C ILE A 393 -47.88 8.08 13.81
N GLU A 394 -48.17 8.91 14.82
CA GLU A 394 -47.72 8.68 16.21
C GLU A 394 -48.20 7.34 16.74
N ASN A 395 -49.48 7.00 16.54
CA ASN A 395 -50.02 5.71 16.93
C ASN A 395 -49.28 4.55 16.25
N HIS A 396 -48.96 4.68 14.96
CA HIS A 396 -48.17 3.67 14.24
C HIS A 396 -46.74 3.58 14.78
N LEU A 397 -46.05 4.71 14.99
CA LEU A 397 -44.69 4.73 15.53
C LEU A 397 -44.61 4.08 16.92
N GLU A 398 -45.61 4.26 17.78
CA GLU A 398 -45.69 3.56 19.07
C GLU A 398 -45.89 2.04 18.90
N THR A 399 -46.50 1.57 17.81
CA THR A 399 -46.55 0.13 17.49
C THR A 399 -45.23 -0.44 16.98
N VAL A 400 -44.36 0.39 16.38
CA VAL A 400 -43.05 -0.02 15.82
C VAL A 400 -41.93 0.01 16.87
N LYS A 401 -42.14 0.72 17.99
CA LYS A 401 -41.19 0.90 19.10
C LYS A 401 -40.98 -0.35 19.96
N GLN A 402 -41.86 -1.35 19.84
CA GLN A 402 -41.75 -2.66 20.50
C GLN A 402 -40.96 -3.64 19.65
#